data_AF-Q2S5P4-F1
#
_entry.id   AF-Q2S5P4-F1
#
_cell.length_a   1.000
_cell.length_b   1.000
_cell.length_c   1.000
_cell.angle_alpha   90.00
_cell.angle_beta   90.00
_cell.angle_gamma   90.00
#
_symmetry.space_group_name_H-M   'P 1'
#
loop_
_entity.id
_entity.type
_entity.pdbx_description
1 polymer ?
#
loop_
_entity_poly.entity_id
_entity_poly.type
_entity_poly.pdbx_seq_one_letter_code
_entity_poly.pdbx_strand_id
1 'polypeptide(L)'
;MTVPVPSVLLRRLGWCAVVVGLVALSTAGCVRLLEPRTSDATYYLLDGASPPDTAATPPPSTDPTGLRIGLQSPRLAPYLDETRLVTRHGPNAVAFSEFHRWGETLDRGIGRTVARTLEARPGIRSVDGVPWPRGATFDYLLRLHVLSFEGVGPRPPGPDADDDAPPPDGHAQMTVQWTLRRPGADTVLVQETTHHRTEDWRVTDYEGLVARLSRGLHVLADDVGTHLQALHRP
;
A
#
# COMPACT_ATOMS: atom_id res chain seq x y z
N MET A 1 -33.52 -20.52 -78.81
CA MET A 1 -32.26 -20.78 -78.09
C MET A 1 -31.83 -19.48 -77.42
N THR A 2 -31.95 -19.43 -76.09
CA THR A 2 -31.65 -18.26 -75.24
C THR A 2 -30.17 -18.22 -74.90
N VAL A 3 -29.47 -17.14 -75.27
CA VAL A 3 -28.08 -16.90 -74.87
C VAL A 3 -28.09 -16.07 -73.57
N PRO A 4 -27.41 -16.49 -72.49
CA PRO A 4 -27.43 -15.76 -71.22
C PRO A 4 -26.50 -14.54 -71.26
N VAL A 5 -26.95 -13.44 -70.67
CA VAL A 5 -26.26 -12.15 -70.61
C VAL A 5 -25.13 -12.22 -69.54
N PRO A 6 -23.84 -12.10 -69.90
CA PRO A 6 -22.73 -12.25 -68.95
C PRO A 6 -22.51 -11.02 -68.03
N SER A 7 -23.18 -9.89 -68.28
CA SER A 7 -22.91 -8.62 -67.59
C SER A 7 -23.42 -8.53 -66.14
N VAL A 8 -24.46 -9.30 -65.79
CA VAL A 8 -25.04 -9.29 -64.43
C VAL A 8 -24.15 -10.03 -63.44
N LEU A 9 -23.45 -11.07 -63.88
CA LEU A 9 -22.55 -11.88 -63.05
C LEU A 9 -21.29 -11.11 -62.65
N LEU A 10 -20.67 -10.36 -63.58
CA LEU A 10 -19.52 -9.52 -63.26
C LEU A 10 -19.86 -8.39 -62.27
N ARG A 11 -21.04 -7.80 -62.40
CA ARG A 11 -21.50 -6.72 -61.51
C ARG A 11 -21.87 -7.24 -60.12
N ARG A 12 -22.38 -8.46 -60.01
CA ARG A 12 -22.59 -9.16 -58.73
C ARG A 12 -21.26 -9.58 -58.07
N LEU A 13 -20.28 -10.04 -58.86
CA LEU A 13 -18.93 -10.35 -58.33
C LEU A 13 -18.24 -9.09 -57.78
N GLY A 14 -18.33 -7.96 -58.49
CA GLY A 14 -17.77 -6.69 -58.02
C GLY A 14 -18.39 -6.20 -56.71
N TRP A 15 -19.72 -6.35 -56.56
CA TRP A 15 -20.40 -5.98 -55.32
C TRP A 15 -20.03 -6.93 -54.17
N CYS A 16 -19.95 -8.25 -54.42
CA CYS A 16 -19.45 -9.20 -53.42
C CYS A 16 -18.03 -8.85 -52.97
N ALA A 17 -17.13 -8.46 -53.87
CA ALA A 17 -15.77 -8.07 -53.52
C ALA A 17 -15.74 -6.79 -52.64
N VAL A 18 -16.59 -5.80 -52.93
CA VAL A 18 -16.69 -4.57 -52.12
C VAL A 18 -17.25 -4.87 -50.73
N VAL A 19 -18.29 -5.72 -50.63
CA VAL A 19 -18.87 -6.12 -49.33
C VAL A 19 -17.85 -6.90 -48.51
N VAL A 20 -17.12 -7.84 -49.12
CA VAL A 20 -16.06 -8.59 -48.43
C VAL A 20 -14.93 -7.66 -47.97
N GLY A 21 -14.54 -6.67 -48.78
CA GLY A 21 -13.55 -5.67 -48.40
C GLY A 21 -13.98 -4.81 -47.21
N LEU A 22 -15.24 -4.34 -47.21
CA LEU A 22 -15.81 -3.56 -46.11
C LEU A 22 -15.91 -4.38 -44.81
N VAL A 23 -16.36 -5.64 -44.90
CA VAL A 23 -16.43 -6.55 -43.76
C VAL A 23 -15.04 -6.81 -43.19
N ALA A 24 -14.04 -7.08 -44.04
CA ALA A 24 -12.65 -7.27 -43.62
C ALA A 24 -12.04 -6.04 -42.95
N LEU A 25 -12.37 -4.82 -43.43
CA LEU A 25 -11.89 -3.58 -42.82
C LEU A 25 -12.53 -3.35 -41.44
N SER A 26 -13.82 -3.66 -41.29
CA SER A 26 -14.53 -3.53 -40.01
C SER A 26 -14.08 -4.57 -38.97
N THR A 27 -13.69 -5.78 -39.37
CA THR A 27 -13.17 -6.78 -38.42
C THR A 27 -11.72 -6.51 -38.00
N ALA A 28 -10.90 -5.90 -38.86
CA ALA A 28 -9.53 -5.52 -38.52
C ALA A 28 -9.47 -4.33 -37.53
N GLY A 29 -10.43 -3.41 -37.59
CA GLY A 29 -10.49 -2.24 -36.69
C GLY A 29 -10.89 -2.58 -35.25
N CYS A 30 -11.74 -3.59 -35.04
CA CYS A 30 -12.27 -3.92 -33.72
C CYS A 30 -11.25 -4.62 -32.80
N VAL A 31 -10.21 -5.27 -33.33
CA VAL A 31 -9.31 -6.11 -32.49
C VAL A 31 -8.17 -5.30 -31.87
N ARG A 32 -7.73 -4.19 -32.48
CA ARG A 32 -6.61 -3.36 -31.97
C ARG A 32 -7.00 -2.32 -30.92
N LEU A 33 -8.30 -2.07 -30.72
CA LEU A 33 -8.80 -1.15 -29.68
C LEU A 33 -9.02 -1.83 -28.32
N LEU A 34 -8.90 -3.16 -28.25
CA LEU A 34 -9.09 -3.96 -27.03
C LEU A 34 -7.78 -4.45 -26.42
N GLU A 35 -6.62 -3.96 -26.86
CA GLU A 35 -5.38 -4.20 -26.12
C GLU A 35 -5.53 -3.59 -24.72
N PRO A 36 -5.48 -4.40 -23.64
CA PRO A 36 -5.53 -3.87 -22.28
C PRO A 36 -4.38 -2.88 -22.15
N ARG A 37 -4.70 -1.61 -21.88
CA ARG A 37 -3.68 -0.61 -21.51
C ARG A 37 -2.97 -1.17 -20.28
N THR A 38 -1.76 -1.69 -20.47
CA THR A 38 -0.87 -2.05 -19.37
C THR A 38 -0.68 -0.77 -18.57
N SER A 39 -1.24 -0.73 -17.37
CA SER A 39 -1.02 0.38 -16.46
C SER A 39 0.45 0.37 -16.07
N ASP A 40 1.20 1.43 -16.37
CA ASP A 40 2.60 1.62 -15.93
C ASP A 40 2.70 1.89 -14.41
N ALA A 41 1.74 1.40 -13.63
CA ALA A 41 1.68 1.62 -12.20
C ALA A 41 2.56 0.62 -11.46
N THR A 42 3.44 1.12 -10.60
CA THR A 42 4.23 0.34 -9.67
C THR A 42 3.48 0.20 -8.34
N TYR A 43 3.37 -1.03 -7.85
CA TYR A 43 2.69 -1.35 -6.60
C TYR A 43 3.69 -1.68 -5.50
N TYR A 44 3.47 -1.09 -4.32
CA TYR A 44 4.37 -1.18 -3.17
C TYR A 44 3.69 -1.84 -1.99
N LEU A 45 4.42 -2.66 -1.25
CA LEU A 45 3.98 -3.27 0.00
C LEU A 45 4.87 -2.81 1.16
N LEU A 46 4.26 -2.50 2.30
CA LEU A 46 4.98 -2.23 3.55
C LEU A 46 5.63 -3.52 4.06
N ASP A 47 6.93 -3.46 4.35
CA ASP A 47 7.75 -4.65 4.65
C ASP A 47 7.39 -5.84 3.76
N GLY A 48 7.48 -5.62 2.44
CA GLY A 48 7.52 -6.70 1.47
C GLY A 48 8.61 -7.66 1.92
N ALA A 49 8.25 -8.93 2.09
CA ALA A 49 9.22 -9.95 2.49
C ALA A 49 10.43 -9.82 1.55
N SER A 50 11.60 -9.47 2.10
CA SER A 50 12.84 -9.64 1.36
C SER A 50 12.82 -11.06 0.79
N PRO A 51 13.22 -11.28 -0.47
CA PRO A 51 13.46 -12.65 -0.94
C PRO A 51 14.35 -13.32 0.11
N PRO A 52 14.11 -14.61 0.44
CA PRO A 52 14.79 -15.28 1.54
C PRO A 52 16.25 -15.56 1.18
N ASP A 53 17.07 -14.51 1.11
CA ASP A 53 18.51 -14.60 1.16
C ASP A 53 18.90 -14.63 2.64
N THR A 54 19.01 -15.86 3.15
CA THR A 54 19.96 -16.28 4.19
C THR A 54 20.30 -15.21 5.24
N ALA A 55 19.30 -14.75 5.97
CA ALA A 55 19.49 -14.16 7.30
C ALA A 55 18.30 -14.65 8.13
N ALA A 56 18.62 -15.43 9.16
CA ALA A 56 17.68 -16.11 10.02
C ALA A 56 16.48 -15.22 10.36
N THR A 57 15.30 -15.54 9.82
CA THR A 57 14.05 -15.19 10.49
C THR A 57 14.17 -15.83 11.87
N PRO A 58 14.28 -15.06 12.97
CA PRO A 58 14.22 -15.68 14.28
C PRO A 58 12.90 -16.48 14.34
N PRO A 59 12.93 -17.73 14.81
CA PRO A 59 11.69 -18.49 14.96
C PRO A 59 10.70 -17.61 15.74
N PRO A 60 9.38 -17.67 15.42
CA PRO A 60 8.38 -16.98 16.21
C PRO A 60 8.65 -17.28 17.69
N SER A 61 8.59 -16.25 18.54
CA SER A 61 8.87 -16.46 19.95
C SER A 61 7.84 -17.46 20.49
N THR A 62 8.25 -18.72 20.63
CA THR A 62 7.39 -19.80 21.15
C THR A 62 7.38 -19.71 22.67
N ASP A 63 7.27 -18.50 23.23
CA ASP A 63 7.11 -18.32 24.66
C ASP A 63 5.64 -18.60 25.01
N PRO A 64 5.34 -19.75 25.66
CA PRO A 64 3.98 -20.08 26.04
C PRO A 64 3.47 -19.20 27.21
N THR A 65 4.25 -18.22 27.66
CA THR A 65 3.85 -17.25 28.69
C THR A 65 3.76 -15.82 28.17
N GLY A 66 4.08 -15.59 26.90
CA GLY A 66 4.01 -14.27 26.27
C GLY A 66 2.58 -13.72 26.12
N LEU A 67 2.50 -12.40 26.02
CA LEU A 67 1.28 -11.62 25.87
C LEU A 67 0.60 -11.89 24.52
N ARG A 68 -0.72 -12.00 24.54
CA ARG A 68 -1.58 -12.07 23.36
C ARG A 68 -2.24 -10.72 23.14
N ILE A 69 -1.95 -10.08 22.01
CA ILE A 69 -2.42 -8.73 21.71
C ILE A 69 -3.47 -8.81 20.59
N GLY A 70 -4.64 -8.20 20.82
CA GLY A 70 -5.64 -8.03 19.76
C GLY A 70 -5.42 -6.71 19.05
N LEU A 71 -5.06 -6.74 17.76
CA LEU A 71 -4.91 -5.54 16.94
C LEU A 71 -6.22 -5.21 16.20
N GLN A 72 -6.78 -4.02 16.48
CA GLN A 72 -7.91 -3.51 15.71
C GLN A 72 -7.45 -3.00 14.34
N SER A 73 -8.34 -2.99 13.33
CA SER A 73 -8.06 -2.34 12.05
C SER A 73 -7.56 -0.91 12.30
N PRO A 74 -6.36 -0.56 11.79
CA PRO A 74 -5.85 0.79 11.90
C PRO A 74 -6.84 1.79 11.28
N ARG A 75 -7.11 2.87 12.00
CA ARG A 75 -7.90 3.98 11.45
C ARG A 75 -6.96 4.93 10.73
N LEU A 76 -7.29 5.29 9.50
CA LEU A 76 -6.51 6.23 8.71
C LEU A 76 -7.17 7.61 8.72
N ALA A 77 -6.35 8.66 8.68
CA ALA A 77 -6.83 9.97 8.27
C ALA A 77 -7.49 9.85 6.88
N PRO A 78 -8.63 10.51 6.59
CA PRO A 78 -9.39 10.26 5.37
C PRO A 78 -8.62 10.42 4.06
N TYR A 79 -7.61 11.31 4.02
CA TYR A 79 -6.80 11.52 2.83
C TYR A 79 -5.78 10.38 2.58
N LEU A 80 -5.53 9.53 3.58
CA LEU A 80 -4.66 8.35 3.48
C LEU A 80 -5.44 7.08 3.10
N ASP A 81 -6.79 7.12 3.11
CA ASP A 81 -7.65 6.00 2.72
C ASP A 81 -7.76 5.89 1.19
N GLU A 82 -6.59 5.80 0.57
CA GLU A 82 -6.39 5.81 -0.87
C GLU A 82 -5.34 4.76 -1.25
N THR A 83 -5.47 4.19 -2.44
CA THR A 83 -4.47 3.22 -2.95
C THR A 83 -3.23 3.90 -3.51
N ARG A 84 -3.20 5.23 -3.59
CA ARG A 84 -2.07 5.99 -4.14
C ARG A 84 -1.11 6.42 -3.04
N LEU A 85 0.18 6.41 -3.32
CA LEU A 85 1.17 6.98 -2.39
C LEU A 85 0.92 8.49 -2.28
N VAL A 86 0.95 8.98 -1.03
CA VAL A 86 0.67 10.39 -0.72
C VAL A 86 1.98 11.12 -0.47
N THR A 87 2.09 12.31 -1.05
CA THR A 87 3.12 13.29 -0.75
C THR A 87 2.50 14.59 -0.27
N ARG A 88 3.23 15.36 0.53
CA ARG A 88 2.83 16.68 1.00
C ARG A 88 3.81 17.72 0.50
N HIS A 89 3.26 18.81 -0.04
CA HIS A 89 3.98 19.97 -0.55
C HIS A 89 3.59 21.20 0.26
N GLY A 90 4.46 21.63 1.18
CA GLY A 90 4.16 22.72 2.11
C GLY A 90 3.10 22.32 3.16
N PRO A 91 2.49 23.28 3.86
CA PRO A 91 1.65 22.98 5.02
C PRO A 91 0.29 22.35 4.67
N ASN A 92 -0.32 22.77 3.56
CA ASN A 92 -1.75 22.53 3.30
C ASN A 92 -2.05 21.84 1.97
N ALA A 93 -1.04 21.38 1.23
CA ALA A 93 -1.26 20.68 -0.04
C ALA A 93 -0.71 19.25 0.03
N VAL A 94 -1.59 18.28 -0.19
CA VAL A 94 -1.23 16.88 -0.44
C VAL A 94 -1.40 16.58 -1.92
N ALA A 95 -0.54 15.72 -2.45
CA ALA A 95 -0.60 15.19 -3.79
C ALA A 95 -0.65 13.67 -3.74
N PHE A 96 -1.31 13.09 -4.73
CA PHE A 96 -1.44 11.65 -4.88
C PHE A 96 -0.63 11.23 -6.09
N SER A 97 0.18 10.20 -5.93
CA SER A 97 0.93 9.65 -7.05
C SER A 97 0.00 9.04 -8.10
N GLU A 98 0.30 9.29 -9.37
CA GLU A 98 -0.47 8.76 -10.51
C GLU A 98 -0.15 7.27 -10.75
N PHE A 99 1.15 6.96 -10.71
CA PHE A 99 1.70 5.66 -11.08
C PHE A 99 2.30 4.87 -9.91
N HIS A 100 2.33 5.41 -8.68
CA HIS A 100 2.84 4.69 -7.52
C HIS A 100 1.72 4.42 -6.51
N ARG A 101 1.45 3.15 -6.26
CA ARG A 101 0.28 2.69 -5.49
C ARG A 101 0.65 1.71 -4.41
N TRP A 102 -0.13 1.66 -3.34
CA TRP A 102 -0.11 0.56 -2.39
C TRP A 102 -0.66 -0.71 -3.06
N GLY A 103 0.00 -1.84 -2.85
CA GLY A 103 -0.41 -3.16 -3.34
C GLY A 103 -1.53 -3.81 -2.52
N GLU A 104 -1.87 -3.21 -1.37
CA GLU A 104 -3.01 -3.56 -0.52
C GLU A 104 -3.58 -2.28 0.10
N THR A 105 -4.71 -2.36 0.81
CA THR A 105 -5.23 -1.19 1.55
C THR A 105 -4.24 -0.78 2.64
N LEU A 106 -4.01 0.51 2.81
CA LEU A 106 -2.93 1.01 3.67
C LEU A 106 -3.13 0.60 5.14
N ASP A 107 -4.37 0.52 5.62
CA ASP A 107 -4.72 0.06 6.96
C ASP A 107 -4.32 -1.41 7.18
N ARG A 108 -4.53 -2.26 6.18
CA ARG A 108 -4.13 -3.67 6.20
C ARG A 108 -2.61 -3.81 6.20
N GLY A 109 -1.92 -3.06 5.33
CA GLY A 109 -0.46 -3.06 5.26
C GLY A 109 0.18 -2.62 6.59
N ILE A 110 -0.29 -1.50 7.16
CA ILE A 110 0.18 -1.00 8.46
C ILE A 110 -0.10 -2.02 9.57
N GLY A 111 -1.32 -2.55 9.64
CA GLY A 111 -1.70 -3.51 10.67
C GLY A 111 -0.86 -4.78 10.62
N ARG A 112 -0.66 -5.33 9.42
CA ARG A 112 0.17 -6.52 9.17
C ARG A 112 1.63 -6.28 9.57
N THR A 113 2.20 -5.14 9.17
CA THR A 113 3.59 -4.80 9.50
C THR A 113 3.76 -4.63 11.01
N VAL A 114 2.91 -3.84 11.67
CA VAL A 114 3.01 -3.63 13.12
C VAL A 114 2.83 -4.93 13.90
N ALA A 115 1.87 -5.78 13.51
CA ALA A 115 1.67 -7.08 14.13
C ALA A 115 2.94 -7.95 14.04
N ARG A 116 3.48 -8.13 12.82
CA ARG A 116 4.70 -8.92 12.59
C ARG A 116 5.89 -8.39 13.40
N THR A 117 6.08 -7.08 13.41
CA THR A 117 7.22 -6.47 14.12
C THR A 117 7.08 -6.58 15.63
N LEU A 118 5.85 -6.50 16.16
CA LEU A 118 5.59 -6.75 17.59
C LEU A 118 5.76 -8.22 17.96
N GLU A 119 5.32 -9.17 17.13
CA GLU A 119 5.48 -10.61 17.38
C GLU A 119 6.95 -11.05 17.42
N ALA A 120 7.83 -10.34 16.72
CA ALA A 120 9.27 -10.57 16.80
C ALA A 120 9.89 -10.13 18.14
N ARG A 121 9.14 -9.46 19.03
CA ARG A 121 9.66 -8.96 20.31
C ARG A 121 9.56 -10.00 21.42
N PRO A 122 10.52 -9.99 22.38
CA PRO A 122 10.43 -10.80 23.59
C PRO A 122 9.18 -10.47 24.41
N GLY A 123 8.53 -11.51 24.93
CA GLY A 123 7.35 -11.39 25.79
C GLY A 123 6.04 -11.17 25.02
N ILE A 124 6.07 -11.12 23.68
CA ILE A 124 4.86 -11.08 22.84
C ILE A 124 4.71 -12.44 22.16
N ARG A 125 3.62 -13.13 22.47
CA ARG A 125 3.29 -14.44 21.88
C ARG A 125 2.59 -14.30 20.55
N SER A 126 1.58 -13.42 20.47
CA SER A 126 0.79 -13.23 19.25
C SER A 126 0.23 -11.82 19.17
N VAL A 127 0.10 -11.31 17.94
CA VAL A 127 -0.59 -10.06 17.64
C VAL A 127 -1.61 -10.31 16.54
N ASP A 128 -2.84 -10.58 16.96
CA ASP A 128 -3.89 -11.03 16.05
C ASP A 128 -4.73 -9.85 15.55
N GLY A 129 -4.74 -9.62 14.23
CA GLY A 129 -5.61 -8.63 13.58
C GLY A 129 -7.07 -9.08 13.48
N VAL A 130 -8.00 -8.13 13.37
CA VAL A 130 -9.42 -8.42 13.07
C VAL A 130 -9.61 -8.99 11.65
N PRO A 131 -10.64 -9.82 11.40
CA PRO A 131 -11.68 -10.28 12.32
C PRO A 131 -11.21 -11.40 13.25
N TRP A 132 -11.57 -11.32 14.54
CA TRP A 132 -11.21 -12.35 15.51
C TRP A 132 -12.23 -13.48 15.56
N PRO A 133 -11.79 -14.75 15.69
CA PRO A 133 -12.68 -15.87 15.97
C PRO A 133 -13.49 -15.67 17.26
N ARG A 134 -14.67 -16.29 17.34
CA ARG A 134 -15.46 -16.31 18.58
C ARG A 134 -14.64 -16.97 19.70
N GLY A 135 -14.61 -16.34 20.87
CA GLY A 135 -13.85 -16.83 22.03
C GLY A 135 -12.36 -16.50 22.00
N ALA A 136 -11.87 -15.71 21.04
CA ALA A 136 -10.52 -15.17 21.09
C ALA A 136 -10.33 -14.33 22.38
N THR A 137 -9.23 -14.59 23.09
CA THR A 137 -8.86 -13.89 24.32
C THR A 137 -7.53 -13.19 24.15
N PHE A 138 -7.42 -11.99 24.68
CA PHE A 138 -6.24 -11.14 24.59
C PHE A 138 -5.92 -10.55 25.95
N ASP A 139 -4.65 -10.26 26.23
CA ASP A 139 -4.24 -9.54 27.42
C ASP A 139 -4.49 -8.04 27.22
N TYR A 140 -4.20 -7.54 26.02
CA TYR A 140 -4.40 -6.15 25.63
C TYR A 140 -4.97 -6.03 24.22
N LEU A 141 -5.73 -4.96 23.99
CA LEU A 141 -6.18 -4.52 22.67
C LEU A 141 -5.38 -3.29 22.26
N LEU A 142 -4.75 -3.38 21.10
CA LEU A 142 -4.03 -2.29 20.45
C LEU A 142 -4.94 -1.64 19.40
N ARG A 143 -5.09 -0.33 19.49
CA ARG A 143 -5.73 0.48 18.45
C ARG A 143 -4.72 1.48 17.90
N LEU A 144 -4.69 1.59 16.59
CA LEU A 144 -3.87 2.56 15.87
C LEU A 144 -4.77 3.58 15.17
N HIS A 145 -4.38 4.84 15.22
CA HIS A 145 -4.95 5.94 14.45
C HIS A 145 -3.83 6.70 13.76
N VAL A 146 -3.73 6.50 12.45
CA VAL A 146 -2.68 7.04 11.59
C VAL A 146 -3.09 8.44 11.13
N LEU A 147 -2.39 9.45 11.64
CA LEU A 147 -2.67 10.87 11.37
C LEU A 147 -1.88 11.38 10.15
N SER A 148 -0.66 10.89 9.95
CA SER A 148 0.15 11.16 8.76
C SER A 148 0.98 9.94 8.40
N PHE A 149 1.09 9.64 7.10
CA PHE A 149 1.90 8.54 6.57
C PHE A 149 2.27 8.85 5.11
N GLU A 150 3.23 9.74 4.92
CA GLU A 150 3.45 10.42 3.64
C GLU A 150 4.89 10.90 3.46
N GLY A 151 5.29 11.16 2.21
CA GLY A 151 6.53 11.87 1.90
C GLY A 151 6.32 13.38 1.91
N VAL A 152 7.16 14.14 2.62
CA VAL A 152 7.08 15.59 2.70
C VAL A 152 8.28 16.18 1.98
N GLY A 153 8.03 17.03 1.00
CA GLY A 153 9.08 17.65 0.20
C GLY A 153 8.54 18.69 -0.77
N PRO A 154 9.41 19.41 -1.46
CA PRO A 154 8.99 20.30 -2.54
C PRO A 154 8.29 19.49 -3.65
N ARG A 155 7.55 20.21 -4.51
CA ARG A 155 6.91 19.59 -5.66
C ARG A 155 7.99 18.96 -6.56
N PRO A 156 7.74 17.76 -7.14
CA PRO A 156 8.62 17.20 -8.15
C PRO A 156 8.92 18.23 -9.25
N PRO A 157 10.14 18.23 -9.82
CA PRO A 157 10.46 19.07 -10.96
C PRO A 157 9.46 18.85 -12.10
N GLY A 158 9.05 19.95 -12.75
CA GLY A 158 8.18 19.88 -13.93
C GLY A 158 8.95 19.47 -15.19
N PRO A 159 8.26 19.30 -16.33
CA PRO A 159 8.89 18.91 -17.60
C PRO A 159 9.90 19.94 -18.13
N ASP A 160 9.82 21.19 -17.67
CA ASP A 160 10.73 22.28 -18.04
C ASP A 160 11.93 22.41 -17.09
N ALA A 161 12.05 21.52 -16.10
CA ALA A 161 13.19 21.55 -15.19
C ALA A 161 14.47 21.05 -15.88
N ASP A 162 15.61 21.53 -15.42
CA ASP A 162 16.91 21.03 -15.85
C ASP A 162 17.05 19.54 -15.45
N ASP A 163 17.19 18.66 -16.44
CA ASP A 163 17.31 17.19 -16.25
C ASP A 163 18.55 16.82 -15.42
N ASP A 164 19.58 17.67 -15.44
CA ASP A 164 20.81 17.47 -14.65
C ASP A 164 20.68 18.00 -13.21
N ALA A 165 19.60 18.71 -12.88
CA ALA A 165 19.38 19.19 -11.52
C ALA A 165 19.12 18.01 -10.58
N PRO A 166 19.81 17.93 -9.43
CA PRO A 166 19.56 16.86 -8.48
C PRO A 166 18.11 16.93 -7.99
N PRO A 167 17.42 15.79 -7.85
CA PRO A 167 16.07 15.76 -7.29
C PRO A 167 16.12 16.38 -5.89
N PRO A 168 15.13 17.22 -5.55
CA PRO A 168 15.18 17.91 -4.28
C PRO A 168 14.99 16.92 -3.13
N ASP A 169 15.60 17.25 -2.00
CA ASP A 169 15.47 16.46 -0.79
C ASP A 169 14.14 16.74 -0.06
N GLY A 170 13.62 15.69 0.54
CA GLY A 170 12.46 15.66 1.41
C GLY A 170 12.68 14.65 2.53
N HIS A 171 11.59 14.29 3.21
CA HIS A 171 11.61 13.30 4.28
C HIS A 171 10.35 12.45 4.26
N ALA A 172 10.44 11.24 4.81
CA ALA A 172 9.25 10.46 5.14
C ALA A 172 8.73 10.91 6.52
N GLN A 173 7.42 11.05 6.66
CA GLN A 173 6.78 11.41 7.91
C GLN A 173 5.69 10.39 8.28
N MET A 174 5.73 9.95 9.52
CA MET A 174 4.69 9.14 10.14
C MET A 174 4.27 9.77 11.48
N THR A 175 2.97 9.88 11.70
CA THR A 175 2.39 10.19 13.01
C THR A 175 1.27 9.20 13.26
N VAL A 176 1.39 8.42 14.33
CA VAL A 176 0.39 7.44 14.74
C VAL A 176 0.07 7.64 16.20
N GLN A 177 -1.20 7.89 16.49
CA GLN A 177 -1.75 7.77 17.83
C GLN A 177 -2.09 6.32 18.10
N TRP A 178 -1.74 5.82 19.27
CA TRP A 178 -2.04 4.45 19.64
C TRP A 178 -2.50 4.34 21.08
N THR A 179 -3.36 3.36 21.33
CA THR A 179 -3.90 3.11 22.66
C THR A 179 -3.80 1.64 23.03
N LEU A 180 -3.47 1.37 24.28
CA LEU A 180 -3.55 0.04 24.89
C LEU A 180 -4.69 0.03 25.91
N ARG A 181 -5.50 -1.01 25.87
CA ARG A 181 -6.59 -1.24 26.84
C ARG A 181 -6.74 -2.73 27.12
N ARG A 182 -7.33 -3.11 28.25
CA ARG A 182 -7.73 -4.51 28.46
C ARG A 182 -9.04 -4.80 27.73
N PRO A 183 -9.26 -6.04 27.23
CA PRO A 183 -10.57 -6.41 26.70
C PRO A 183 -11.67 -6.25 27.75
N GLY A 184 -12.82 -5.72 27.34
CA GLY A 184 -13.97 -5.49 28.22
C GLY A 184 -13.86 -4.29 29.18
N ALA A 185 -12.68 -3.69 29.31
CA ALA A 185 -12.50 -2.45 30.05
C ALA A 185 -12.73 -1.22 29.14
N ASP A 186 -13.44 -0.23 29.64
CA ASP A 186 -13.61 1.05 28.93
C ASP A 186 -12.45 2.02 29.19
N THR A 187 -11.67 1.76 30.25
CA THR A 187 -10.50 2.57 30.61
C THR A 187 -9.31 2.27 29.69
N VAL A 188 -8.78 3.33 29.07
CA VAL A 188 -7.51 3.29 28.34
C VAL A 188 -6.36 3.23 29.34
N LEU A 189 -5.47 2.26 29.19
CA LEU A 189 -4.29 2.11 30.07
C LEU A 189 -3.16 3.03 29.63
N VAL A 190 -2.96 3.14 28.32
CA VAL A 190 -1.91 3.95 27.71
C VAL A 190 -2.50 4.60 26.45
N GLN A 191 -2.25 5.88 26.28
CA GLN A 191 -2.54 6.62 25.07
C GLN A 191 -1.35 7.50 24.76
N GLU A 192 -0.68 7.19 23.65
CA GLU A 192 0.55 7.87 23.25
C GLU A 192 0.50 8.23 21.76
N THR A 193 1.42 9.10 21.35
CA THR A 193 1.60 9.47 19.95
C THR A 193 3.04 9.26 19.54
N THR A 194 3.26 8.38 18.57
CA THR A 194 4.58 8.19 17.97
C THR A 194 4.69 9.10 16.75
N HIS A 195 5.61 10.04 16.82
CA HIS A 195 6.04 10.87 15.70
C HIS A 195 7.38 10.35 15.19
N HIS A 196 7.45 10.01 13.91
CA HIS A 196 8.69 9.58 13.28
C HIS A 196 8.90 10.32 11.97
N ARG A 197 10.11 10.86 11.82
CA ARG A 197 10.58 11.52 10.60
C ARG A 197 11.90 10.90 10.20
N THR A 198 12.01 10.47 8.95
CA THR A 198 13.26 10.00 8.35
C THR A 198 13.65 10.95 7.23
N GLU A 199 14.79 11.62 7.38
CA GLU A 199 15.34 12.54 6.38
C GLU A 199 15.85 11.80 5.13
N ASP A 200 16.45 12.58 4.24
CA ASP A 200 17.20 12.11 3.06
C ASP A 200 16.34 11.32 2.07
N TRP A 201 15.04 11.58 2.01
CA TRP A 201 14.20 11.04 0.94
C TRP A 201 14.32 11.94 -0.29
N ARG A 202 14.75 11.38 -1.42
CA ARG A 202 14.77 12.13 -2.69
C ARG A 202 13.36 12.17 -3.27
N VAL A 203 12.83 13.36 -3.53
CA VAL A 203 11.53 13.51 -4.16
C VAL A 203 11.52 12.75 -5.50
N THR A 204 10.49 11.94 -5.73
CA THR A 204 10.30 10.92 -6.80
C THR A 204 10.85 9.51 -6.54
N ASP A 205 11.73 9.31 -5.55
CA ASP A 205 12.16 7.97 -5.13
C ASP A 205 11.09 7.32 -4.24
N TYR A 206 10.03 6.79 -4.85
CA TYR A 206 8.91 6.18 -4.12
C TYR A 206 9.27 4.86 -3.43
N GLU A 207 10.24 4.10 -3.96
CA GLU A 207 10.75 2.90 -3.29
C GLU A 207 11.47 3.29 -1.98
N GLY A 208 12.35 4.28 -2.06
CA GLY A 208 13.01 4.86 -0.90
C GLY A 208 12.03 5.49 0.10
N LEU A 209 10.91 6.05 -0.36
CA LEU A 209 9.84 6.53 0.52
C LEU A 209 9.21 5.38 1.31
N VAL A 210 8.82 4.30 0.63
CA VAL A 210 8.18 3.13 1.25
C VAL A 210 9.08 2.46 2.27
N ALA A 211 10.38 2.33 1.97
CA ALA A 211 11.36 1.79 2.90
C ALA A 211 11.45 2.62 4.19
N ARG A 212 11.43 3.95 4.08
CA ARG A 212 11.48 4.87 5.23
C ARG A 212 10.17 4.85 6.03
N LEU A 213 9.03 4.81 5.35
CA LEU A 213 7.73 4.66 6.01
C LEU A 213 7.62 3.32 6.77
N SER A 214 8.16 2.25 6.20
CA SER A 214 8.24 0.94 6.87
C SER A 214 9.15 0.98 8.11
N ARG A 215 10.28 1.70 8.04
CA ARG A 215 11.11 1.99 9.23
C ARG A 215 10.35 2.75 10.31
N GLY A 216 9.50 3.71 9.93
CA GLY A 216 8.62 4.39 10.89
C GLY A 216 7.74 3.40 11.66
N LEU A 217 7.16 2.40 10.99
CA LEU A 217 6.35 1.39 11.65
C LEU A 217 7.15 0.50 12.62
N HIS A 218 8.44 0.26 12.34
CA HIS A 218 9.32 -0.41 13.30
C HIS A 218 9.51 0.41 14.57
N VAL A 219 9.71 1.72 14.44
CA VAL A 219 9.79 2.63 15.59
C VAL A 219 8.48 2.65 16.39
N LEU A 220 7.33 2.66 15.72
CA LEU A 220 6.03 2.52 16.40
C LEU A 220 5.92 1.19 17.16
N ALA A 221 6.32 0.08 16.56
CA ALA A 221 6.33 -1.22 17.24
C ALA A 221 7.32 -1.25 18.41
N ASP A 222 8.43 -0.52 18.33
CA ASP A 222 9.38 -0.30 19.42
C ASP A 222 8.76 0.42 20.61
N ASP A 223 8.07 1.53 20.35
CA ASP A 223 7.40 2.31 21.38
C ASP A 223 6.30 1.49 22.07
N VAL A 224 5.44 0.83 21.28
CA VAL A 224 4.34 0.00 21.80
C VAL A 224 4.89 -1.17 22.62
N GLY A 225 5.89 -1.88 22.10
CA GLY A 225 6.49 -3.02 22.78
C GLY A 225 7.15 -2.64 24.11
N THR A 226 7.78 -1.47 24.18
CA THR A 226 8.38 -0.94 25.41
C THR A 226 7.31 -0.71 26.49
N HIS A 227 6.17 -0.13 26.11
CA HIS A 227 5.06 0.09 27.04
C HIS A 227 4.39 -1.22 27.47
N LEU A 228 4.24 -2.18 26.56
CA LEU A 228 3.72 -3.51 26.90
C LEU A 228 4.60 -4.22 27.94
N GLN A 229 5.92 -4.14 27.79
CA GLN A 229 6.85 -4.70 28.77
C GLN A 229 6.77 -3.99 30.13
N ALA A 230 6.60 -2.67 30.15
CA ALA A 230 6.43 -1.91 31.39
C ALA A 230 5.14 -2.31 32.13
N LEU A 231 4.04 -2.55 31.40
CA LEU A 231 2.76 -2.99 31.96
C LEU A 231 2.75 -4.45 32.46
N HIS A 232 3.67 -5.28 31.97
CA HIS A 232 3.76 -6.69 32.32
C HIS A 232 4.68 -6.98 33.52
N ARG A 233 5.57 -6.05 33.89
CA ARG A 233 6.39 -6.23 35.10
C ARG A 233 5.50 -6.21 36.36
N PRO A 234 5.68 -7.19 37.28
CA PRO A 234 4.89 -7.31 38.50
C PRO A 234 5.12 -6.16 39.48
#